data_AF-A0A7W1QCV7-F1
#
_entry.id   AF-A0A7W1QCV7-F1
#
_cell.length_a   1.000
_cell.length_b   1.000
_cell.length_c   1.000
_cell.angle_alpha   90.00
_cell.angle_beta   90.00
_cell.angle_gamma   90.00
#
_symmetry.space_group_name_H-M   'P 1'
#
loop_
_entity.id
_entity.type
_entity.pdbx_description
1 polymer ?
#
loop_
_entity_poly.entity_id
_entity_poly.type
_entity_poly.pdbx_seq_one_letter_code
_entity_poly.pdbx_strand_id
1 'polypeptide(L)'
;MAGLSEAELARRSGTTTGTVRRLTRLGILTERDGEHPYEPGDVQRIRLAEAVERSGLSLDGVGSAIGKGELSFAFVDVLFPQPAMSS
;
A
#
# COMPACT_ATOMS: atom_id res chain seq x y z
N MET A 1 10.76 6.37 -10.81
CA MET A 1 10.77 7.24 -9.61
C MET A 1 11.52 6.50 -8.51
N ALA A 2 12.22 7.21 -7.62
CA ALA A 2 12.91 6.58 -6.50
C ALA A 2 11.91 5.90 -5.56
N GLY A 3 12.31 4.77 -4.97
CA GLY A 3 11.52 4.08 -3.94
C GLY A 3 11.31 4.95 -2.69
N LEU A 4 10.46 4.49 -1.79
CA LEU A 4 10.16 5.13 -0.52
C LEU A 4 10.63 4.25 0.65
N SER A 5 11.11 4.88 1.72
CA SER A 5 11.26 4.21 3.01
C SER A 5 9.88 4.01 3.67
N GLU A 6 9.82 3.14 4.68
CA GLU A 6 8.61 2.93 5.49
C GLU A 6 8.06 4.23 6.09
N ALA A 7 8.95 5.08 6.62
CA ALA A 7 8.57 6.36 7.22
C ALA A 7 8.05 7.36 6.18
N GLU A 8 8.66 7.38 5.00
CA GLU A 8 8.20 8.21 3.88
C GLU A 8 6.82 7.78 3.40
N LEU A 9 6.63 6.48 3.23
CA LEU A 9 5.37 5.90 2.80
C LEU A 9 4.25 6.19 3.80
N ALA A 10 4.49 5.97 5.09
CA ALA A 10 3.52 6.26 6.15
C ALA A 10 3.09 7.73 6.14
N ARG A 11 4.05 8.65 6.01
CA ARG A 11 3.77 10.09 5.94
C ARG A 11 2.93 10.46 4.73
N ARG A 12 3.25 9.93 3.55
CA ARG A 12 2.52 10.25 2.30
C ARG A 12 1.12 9.65 2.23
N SER A 13 0.92 8.47 2.78
CA SER A 13 -0.40 7.84 2.84
C SER A 13 -1.28 8.41 3.95
N GLY A 14 -0.71 9.10 4.94
CA GLY A 14 -1.44 9.65 6.08
C GLY A 14 -1.69 8.60 7.17
N THR A 15 -0.83 7.60 7.28
CA THR A 15 -0.93 6.49 8.24
C THR A 15 0.30 6.39 9.13
N THR A 16 0.41 5.31 9.92
CA THR A 16 1.57 5.03 10.77
C THR A 16 2.51 3.99 10.14
N THR A 17 3.78 3.99 10.54
CA THR A 17 4.73 2.92 10.20
C THR A 17 4.26 1.54 10.66
N GLY A 18 3.55 1.46 11.79
CA GLY A 18 2.90 0.23 12.25
C GLY A 18 1.87 -0.30 11.25
N THR A 19 1.06 0.58 10.66
CA THR A 19 0.13 0.23 9.59
C THR A 19 0.85 -0.29 8.36
N VAL A 20 1.93 0.38 7.92
CA VAL A 20 2.74 -0.07 6.77
C VAL A 20 3.28 -1.49 7.00
N ARG A 21 3.84 -1.77 8.18
CA ARG A 21 4.32 -3.12 8.54
C ARG A 21 3.21 -4.15 8.60
N ARG A 22 2.01 -3.77 9.07
CA ARG A 22 0.85 -4.66 9.10
C ARG A 22 0.42 -5.04 7.68
N LEU A 23 0.26 -4.05 6.80
CA LEU A 23 -0.15 -4.28 5.42
C LEU A 23 0.88 -5.09 4.63
N THR A 24 2.17 -4.89 4.88
CA THR A 24 3.26 -5.70 4.31
C THR A 24 3.18 -7.15 4.79
N ARG A 25 2.98 -7.38 6.09
CA ARG A 25 2.78 -8.73 6.66
C ARG A 25 1.57 -9.46 6.08
N LEU A 26 0.52 -8.72 5.74
CA LEU A 26 -0.69 -9.27 5.11
C LEU A 26 -0.53 -9.51 3.61
N GLY A 27 0.63 -9.20 3.01
CA GLY A 27 0.87 -9.32 1.58
C GLY A 27 0.12 -8.27 0.74
N ILE A 28 -0.48 -7.26 1.38
CA ILE A 28 -1.14 -6.15 0.70
C ILE A 28 -0.11 -5.19 0.10
N LEU A 29 1.03 -5.00 0.79
CA LEU A 29 2.19 -4.29 0.26
C LEU A 29 3.31 -5.27 -0.04
N THR A 30 4.11 -4.95 -1.05
CA THR A 30 5.31 -5.72 -1.40
C THR A 30 6.54 -4.92 -1.02
N GLU A 31 7.27 -5.41 -0.02
CA GLU A 31 8.60 -4.91 0.32
C GLU A 31 9.62 -5.46 -0.68
N ARG A 32 10.46 -4.60 -1.24
CA ARG A 32 11.56 -4.94 -2.18
C ARG A 32 12.91 -4.79 -1.49
N ASP A 33 13.98 -5.30 -2.09
CA ASP A 33 15.32 -5.16 -1.51
C ASP A 33 15.83 -3.70 -1.56
N GLY A 34 16.47 -3.26 -0.47
CA GLY A 34 17.19 -1.98 -0.38
C GLY A 34 16.66 -1.03 0.69
N GLU A 35 17.26 0.17 0.76
CA GLU A 35 16.93 1.21 1.77
C GLU A 35 15.54 1.86 1.54
N HIS A 36 15.02 1.75 0.32
CA HIS A 36 13.75 2.33 -0.10
C HIS A 36 12.86 1.26 -0.74
N PRO A 37 12.32 0.33 0.06
CA PRO A 37 11.75 -0.91 -0.44
C PRO A 37 10.33 -0.77 -1.03
N TYR A 38 9.68 0.37 -0.83
CA TYR A 38 8.32 0.62 -1.29
C TYR A 38 8.28 1.50 -2.53
N GLU A 39 7.19 1.43 -3.29
CA GLU A 39 6.99 2.28 -4.46
C GLU A 39 6.04 3.45 -4.15
N PRO A 40 6.12 4.58 -4.88
CA PRO A 40 5.17 5.68 -4.74
C PRO A 40 3.70 5.25 -4.89
N GLY A 41 3.43 4.23 -5.71
CA GLY A 41 2.10 3.65 -5.90
C GLY A 41 1.50 3.03 -4.64
N ASP A 42 2.34 2.58 -3.70
CA ASP A 42 1.89 1.99 -2.43
C ASP A 42 1.11 3.00 -1.57
N VAL A 43 1.28 4.31 -1.80
CA VAL A 43 0.47 5.35 -1.13
C VAL A 43 -1.02 5.13 -1.38
N GLN A 44 -1.41 4.88 -2.63
CA GLN A 44 -2.82 4.69 -2.99
C GLN A 44 -3.32 3.30 -2.57
N ARG A 45 -2.44 2.30 -2.62
CA ARG A 45 -2.73 0.95 -2.13
C ARG A 45 -3.07 0.95 -0.63
N ILE A 46 -2.32 1.68 0.18
CA ILE A 46 -2.62 1.88 1.61
C ILE A 46 -3.98 2.54 1.79
N ARG A 47 -4.23 3.65 1.10
CA ARG A 47 -5.49 4.40 1.25
C ARG A 47 -6.71 3.56 0.87
N LEU A 48 -6.59 2.73 -0.17
CA LEU A 48 -7.63 1.79 -0.54
C LEU A 48 -7.83 0.72 0.54
N ALA A 49 -6.75 0.11 1.03
CA ALA A 49 -6.83 -0.89 2.11
C ALA A 49 -7.53 -0.30 3.36
N GLU A 50 -7.14 0.90 3.80
CA GLU A 50 -7.81 1.55 4.93
C GLU A 50 -9.28 1.91 4.64
N ALA A 51 -9.63 2.27 3.40
CA ALA A 51 -11.02 2.50 3.02
C ALA A 51 -11.85 1.21 3.06
N VAL A 52 -11.27 0.10 2.60
CA VAL A 52 -11.86 -1.24 2.70
C VAL A 52 -12.05 -1.63 4.17
N GLU A 53 -11.06 -1.42 5.03
CA GLU A 53 -11.19 -1.69 6.47
C GLU A 53 -12.29 -0.86 7.13
N ARG A 54 -12.34 0.45 6.82
CA ARG A 54 -13.41 1.35 7.31
C ARG A 54 -14.79 0.97 6.81
N SER A 55 -14.91 0.24 5.70
CA SER A 55 -16.18 -0.29 5.21
C SER A 55 -16.67 -1.54 5.96
N GLY A 56 -15.84 -2.08 6.86
CA GLY A 56 -16.14 -3.27 7.67
C GLY A 56 -15.52 -4.57 7.14
N LEU A 57 -14.74 -4.51 6.05
CA LEU A 57 -14.03 -5.68 5.53
C LEU A 57 -12.73 -5.90 6.30
N SER A 58 -12.49 -7.12 6.77
CA SER A 58 -11.25 -7.47 7.48
C SER A 58 -10.05 -7.47 6.53
N LEU A 59 -8.99 -6.76 6.90
CA LEU A 59 -7.74 -6.77 6.13
C LEU A 59 -7.01 -8.12 6.15
N ASP A 60 -7.20 -8.93 7.19
CA ASP A 60 -6.69 -10.30 7.21
C ASP A 60 -7.36 -11.16 6.13
N GLY A 61 -8.67 -10.98 5.93
CA GLY A 61 -9.40 -11.61 4.84
C GLY A 61 -8.95 -11.12 3.46
N VAL A 62 -8.72 -9.81 3.32
CA VAL A 62 -8.17 -9.21 2.08
C VAL A 62 -6.79 -9.78 1.77
N GLY A 63 -5.89 -9.81 2.75
CA GLY A 63 -4.56 -10.40 2.61
C GLY A 63 -4.61 -11.87 2.24
N SER A 64 -5.53 -12.64 2.84
CA SER A 64 -5.75 -14.05 2.49
C SER A 64 -6.20 -14.23 1.03
N ALA A 65 -7.15 -13.42 0.56
CA ALA A 65 -7.62 -13.45 -0.83
C ALA A 65 -6.51 -13.09 -1.82
N ILE A 66 -5.65 -12.11 -1.48
CA ILE A 66 -4.47 -11.76 -2.26
C ILE A 66 -3.48 -12.94 -2.31
N GLY A 67 -3.17 -13.55 -1.17
CA GLY A 67 -2.27 -14.71 -1.09
C GLY A 67 -2.76 -15.93 -1.88
N LYS A 68 -4.07 -16.07 -2.07
CA LYS A 68 -4.70 -17.11 -2.92
C LYS A 68 -4.80 -16.73 -4.40
N GLY A 69 -4.50 -15.49 -4.76
CA GLY A 69 -4.66 -14.98 -6.12
C GLY A 69 -6.12 -14.68 -6.50
N GLU A 70 -7.03 -14.61 -5.54
CA GLU A 70 -8.45 -14.32 -5.75
C GLU A 70 -8.72 -12.81 -5.87
N LEU A 71 -7.78 -11.99 -5.37
CA LEU A 71 -7.80 -10.54 -5.38
C LEU A 71 -6.40 -9.99 -5.66
N SER A 72 -6.31 -8.80 -6.25
CA SER A 72 -5.04 -8.09 -6.38
C SER A 72 -5.25 -6.60 -6.22
N PHE A 73 -4.38 -5.94 -5.45
CA PHE A 73 -4.32 -4.47 -5.39
C PHE A 73 -3.14 -3.92 -6.22
N ALA A 74 -2.50 -4.75 -7.05
CA ALA A 74 -1.36 -4.35 -7.87
C ALA A 74 -1.72 -3.30 -8.94
N PHE A 75 -3.01 -3.11 -9.24
CA PHE A 75 -3.48 -2.17 -10.26
C PHE A 75 -3.78 -0.76 -9.73
N VAL A 76 -3.83 -0.58 -8.41
CA VAL A 76 -4.39 0.64 -7.78
C VAL A 76 -3.62 1.90 -8.18
N ASP A 77 -2.30 1.78 -8.30
CA ASP A 77 -1.39 2.84 -8.75
C ASP A 77 -1.54 3.20 -10.23
N VAL A 78 -2.06 2.28 -11.06
CA VAL A 78 -2.41 2.56 -12.47
C VAL A 78 -3.67 3.43 -12.55
N LEU A 79 -4.64 3.22 -11.65
CA LEU A 79 -5.89 3.98 -11.62
C LEU A 79 -5.75 5.36 -10.98
N PHE A 80 -4.81 5.48 -10.03
CA PHE A 80 -4.53 6.73 -9.33
C PHE A 80 -3.06 7.12 -9.51
N PRO A 81 -2.64 7.45 -10.75
CA PRO A 81 -1.31 7.98 -10.96
C PRO A 81 -1.16 9.23 -10.09
N GLN A 82 -0.03 9.32 -9.39
CA GLN A 82 0.26 10.48 -8.57
C GLN A 82 0.07 11.74 -9.44
N PRO A 83 -0.75 12.72 -9.02
CA PRO A 83 -0.94 13.93 -9.82
C PRO A 83 0.44 14.49 -10.13
N ALA A 84 0.71 14.77 -11.41
CA ALA A 84 1.96 15.39 -11.82
C ALA A 84 2.18 16.57 -10.87
N MET A 85 3.30 16.56 -10.16
CA MET A 85 3.67 17.65 -9.25
C MET A 85 3.62 18.92 -10.09
N SER A 86 2.58 19.74 -9.92
CA SER A 86 2.52 21.05 -10.54
C SER A 86 3.70 21.83 -9.99
N SER A 87 4.69 22.08 -10.85
CA SER A 87 5.84 22.95 -10.59
C SER A 87 5.39 24.37 -10.30
#